data_AF-F4BL02-F1
#
_entry.id   AF-F4BL02-F1
#
_cell.length_a   1.000
_cell.length_b   1.000
_cell.length_c   1.000
_cell.angle_alpha   90.00
_cell.angle_beta   90.00
_cell.angle_gamma   90.00
#
_symmetry.space_group_name_H-M   'P 1'
#
loop_
_entity.id
_entity.type
_entity.pdbx_description
1 polymer ?
#
loop_
_entity_poly.entity_id
_entity_poly.type
_entity_poly.pdbx_seq_one_letter_code
_entity_poly.pdbx_strand_id
1 'polypeptide(L)'
;MIDNYLDHYRRLLSIAEAGLFYGKDLFDKERYEELQELSLKLISNLSNEPIEKLKKIVDSNEGYPTPKIDVRGYIKKDEKILLVEDAKTKKWAMPGGYAEVGLTPKENVIKEVLEETGLIVESCELIAVFDTNLRKDIPQMFQYYKLVFDCTVNDDGLFKENIETSDMDFFTLDDLPPLSLNRTTKEQLTKLSSSKNVYFD
;
A
#
# COMPACT_ATOMS: atom_id res chain seq x y z
N MET A 1 -4.55 -27.22 -3.84
CA MET A 1 -3.14 -27.37 -4.29
C MET A 1 -2.82 -26.55 -5.53
N ILE A 2 -3.78 -26.35 -6.46
CA ILE A 2 -3.60 -25.47 -7.64
C ILE A 2 -3.66 -23.98 -7.27
N ASP A 3 -4.54 -23.59 -6.34
CA ASP A 3 -4.74 -22.17 -5.94
C ASP A 3 -3.47 -21.48 -5.45
N ASN A 4 -2.61 -22.20 -4.73
CA ASN A 4 -1.41 -21.63 -4.15
C ASN A 4 -0.38 -21.19 -5.22
N TYR A 5 -0.30 -21.87 -6.38
CA TYR A 5 0.71 -21.52 -7.40
C TYR A 5 0.32 -20.29 -8.22
N LEU A 6 -0.97 -20.11 -8.50
CA LEU A 6 -1.43 -18.97 -9.28
C LEU A 6 -1.17 -17.65 -8.55
N ASP A 7 -1.40 -17.63 -7.23
CA ASP A 7 -1.17 -16.44 -6.41
C ASP A 7 0.31 -16.09 -6.35
N HIS A 8 1.20 -17.08 -6.22
CA HIS A 8 2.64 -16.85 -6.32
C HIS A 8 3.05 -16.29 -7.70
N TYR A 9 2.49 -16.81 -8.79
CA TYR A 9 2.86 -16.33 -10.13
C TYR A 9 2.34 -14.92 -10.41
N ARG A 10 1.14 -14.59 -9.93
CA ARG A 10 0.62 -13.21 -9.95
C ARG A 10 1.49 -12.27 -9.11
N ARG A 11 1.98 -12.74 -7.96
CA ARG A 11 2.89 -11.97 -7.11
C ARG A 11 4.21 -11.70 -7.81
N LEU A 12 4.81 -12.69 -8.47
CA LEU A 12 6.03 -12.52 -9.26
C LEU A 12 5.83 -11.50 -10.40
N LEU A 13 4.70 -11.60 -11.10
CA LEU A 13 4.33 -10.64 -12.15
C LEU A 13 4.23 -9.22 -11.59
N SER A 14 3.53 -9.04 -10.46
CA SER A 14 3.39 -7.73 -9.81
C SER A 14 4.74 -7.12 -9.39
N ILE A 15 5.67 -7.94 -8.90
CA ILE A 15 7.03 -7.49 -8.52
C ILE A 15 7.80 -7.04 -9.77
N ALA A 16 7.69 -7.79 -10.86
CA ALA A 16 8.31 -7.44 -12.14
C ALA A 16 7.79 -6.09 -12.67
N GLU A 17 6.46 -5.90 -12.65
CA GLU A 17 5.84 -4.64 -13.09
C GLU A 17 6.25 -3.45 -12.21
N ALA A 18 6.33 -3.64 -10.88
CA ALA A 18 6.83 -2.61 -9.97
C ALA A 18 8.30 -2.24 -10.27
N GLY A 19 9.14 -3.25 -10.51
CA GLY A 19 10.54 -3.06 -10.91
C GLY A 19 10.70 -2.31 -12.23
N LEU A 20 9.89 -2.64 -13.24
CA LEU A 20 9.83 -1.95 -14.53
C LEU A 20 9.42 -0.48 -14.41
N PHE A 21 8.44 -0.21 -13.54
CA PHE A 21 7.88 1.12 -13.34
C PHE A 21 8.80 2.04 -12.53
N TYR A 22 9.33 1.57 -11.39
CA TYR A 22 10.15 2.39 -10.49
C TYR A 22 11.65 2.31 -10.74
N GLY A 23 12.13 1.20 -11.32
CA GLY A 23 13.54 0.96 -11.61
C GLY A 23 14.11 2.01 -12.56
N LYS A 24 15.37 2.40 -12.33
CA LYS A 24 16.07 3.41 -13.13
C LYS A 24 17.29 2.86 -13.88
N ASP A 25 17.85 1.74 -13.43
CA ASP A 25 18.97 1.07 -14.08
C ASP A 25 18.47 0.22 -15.26
N LEU A 26 19.20 0.27 -16.38
CA LEU A 26 18.80 -0.43 -17.61
C LEU A 26 18.95 -1.95 -17.49
N PHE A 27 19.98 -2.44 -16.79
CA PHE A 27 20.19 -3.87 -16.61
C PHE A 27 19.16 -4.48 -15.66
N ASP A 28 18.77 -3.74 -14.62
CA ASP A 28 17.67 -4.17 -13.75
C ASP A 28 16.34 -4.19 -14.49
N LYS A 29 16.09 -3.22 -15.39
CA LYS A 29 14.90 -3.27 -16.26
C LYS A 29 14.87 -4.51 -17.14
N GLU A 30 15.97 -4.86 -17.81
CA GLU A 30 16.05 -6.10 -18.60
C GLU A 30 15.73 -7.35 -17.77
N ARG A 31 16.21 -7.40 -16.52
CA ARG A 31 15.88 -8.51 -15.59
C ARG A 31 14.40 -8.54 -15.23
N TYR A 32 13.77 -7.38 -15.03
CA TYR A 32 12.35 -7.32 -14.72
C TYR A 32 11.47 -7.65 -15.95
N GLU A 33 11.91 -7.32 -17.16
CA GLU A 33 11.27 -7.80 -18.40
C GLU A 33 11.30 -9.32 -18.49
N GLU A 34 12.46 -9.93 -18.21
CA GLU A 34 12.59 -11.39 -18.17
C GLU A 34 11.69 -12.01 -17.09
N LEU A 35 11.65 -11.42 -15.88
CA LEU A 35 10.79 -11.89 -14.79
C LEU A 35 9.30 -11.80 -15.14
N GLN A 36 8.89 -10.74 -15.83
CA GLN A 36 7.53 -10.56 -16.34
C GLN A 36 7.18 -11.66 -17.34
N GLU A 37 8.07 -11.92 -18.32
CA GLU A 37 7.83 -12.94 -19.35
C GLU A 37 7.74 -14.34 -18.76
N LEU A 38 8.64 -14.68 -17.82
CA LEU A 38 8.61 -15.97 -17.11
C LEU A 38 7.33 -16.13 -16.28
N SER A 39 6.90 -15.08 -15.59
CA SER A 39 5.67 -15.10 -14.78
C SER A 39 4.44 -15.30 -15.67
N LEU A 40 4.38 -14.64 -16.83
CA LEU A 40 3.30 -14.83 -17.81
C LEU A 40 3.26 -16.24 -18.39
N LYS A 41 4.42 -16.86 -18.67
CA LYS A 41 4.51 -18.27 -19.09
C LYS A 41 3.96 -19.21 -18.02
N LEU A 42 4.30 -18.97 -16.76
CA LEU A 42 3.81 -19.76 -15.62
C LEU A 42 2.28 -19.64 -15.47
N ILE A 43 1.73 -18.42 -15.56
CA ILE A 43 0.28 -18.18 -15.49
C ILE A 43 -0.43 -18.82 -16.68
N SER A 44 0.10 -18.67 -17.91
CA SER A 44 -0.46 -19.27 -19.13
C SER A 44 -0.60 -20.79 -19.01
N ASN A 45 0.47 -21.46 -18.58
CA ASN A 45 0.48 -22.92 -18.39
C ASN A 45 -0.50 -23.38 -17.31
N LEU A 46 -0.66 -22.61 -16.23
CA LEU A 46 -1.54 -22.98 -15.12
C LEU A 46 -3.02 -22.72 -15.42
N SER A 47 -3.32 -21.63 -16.13
CA SER A 47 -4.69 -21.19 -16.44
C SER A 47 -5.24 -21.73 -17.77
N ASN A 48 -4.42 -22.39 -18.59
CA ASN A 48 -4.71 -22.74 -19.99
C ASN A 48 -5.11 -21.54 -20.86
N GLU A 49 -4.75 -20.32 -20.46
CA GLU A 49 -4.96 -19.11 -21.24
C GLU A 49 -3.76 -18.85 -22.17
N PRO A 50 -3.96 -18.44 -23.44
CA PRO A 50 -2.87 -18.12 -24.33
C PRO A 50 -1.99 -16.98 -23.81
N ILE A 51 -0.67 -17.14 -23.84
CA ILE A 51 0.28 -16.12 -23.39
C ILE A 51 0.08 -14.76 -24.08
N GLU A 52 -0.30 -14.76 -25.36
CA GLU A 52 -0.58 -13.53 -26.13
C GLU A 52 -1.77 -12.74 -25.57
N LYS A 53 -2.77 -13.44 -25.00
CA LYS A 53 -3.90 -12.79 -24.32
C LYS A 53 -3.45 -12.18 -22.99
N LEU A 54 -2.59 -12.88 -22.25
CA LEU A 54 -2.06 -12.40 -20.97
C LEU A 54 -1.08 -11.22 -21.16
N LYS A 55 -0.22 -11.28 -22.18
CA LYS A 55 0.67 -10.17 -22.57
C LYS A 55 -0.14 -8.94 -22.90
N LYS A 56 -1.22 -9.06 -23.67
CA LYS A 56 -2.12 -7.93 -23.90
C LYS A 56 -2.65 -7.34 -22.60
N ILE A 57 -3.13 -8.14 -21.65
CA ILE A 57 -3.66 -7.64 -20.36
C ILE A 57 -2.59 -6.89 -19.54
N VAL A 58 -1.30 -7.20 -19.74
CA VAL A 58 -0.18 -6.54 -19.06
C VAL A 58 0.33 -5.32 -19.83
N ASP A 59 0.57 -5.47 -21.14
CA ASP A 59 1.09 -4.42 -22.04
C ASP A 59 0.09 -3.29 -22.22
N SER A 60 -1.18 -3.68 -22.32
CA SER A 60 -2.27 -2.75 -22.31
C SER A 60 -2.77 -2.72 -20.88
N ASN A 61 -2.75 -1.54 -20.27
CA ASN A 61 -3.65 -1.24 -19.16
C ASN A 61 -5.14 -1.32 -19.63
N GLU A 62 -5.55 -2.33 -20.43
CA GLU A 62 -6.91 -2.60 -20.93
C GLU A 62 -7.87 -3.08 -19.82
N GLY A 63 -7.48 -2.96 -18.55
CA GLY A 63 -8.46 -2.81 -17.49
C GLY A 63 -9.23 -1.51 -17.70
N TYR A 64 -10.55 -1.54 -17.50
CA TYR A 64 -11.29 -0.27 -17.37
C TYR A 64 -10.59 0.56 -16.30
N PRO A 65 -10.22 1.83 -16.57
CA PRO A 65 -9.47 2.62 -15.60
C PRO A 65 -10.30 2.73 -14.31
N THR A 66 -9.75 2.22 -13.21
CA THR A 66 -10.36 2.32 -11.88
C THR A 66 -9.59 3.31 -11.03
N PRO A 67 -10.21 3.84 -9.96
CA PRO A 67 -9.47 4.35 -8.83
C PRO A 67 -8.40 3.35 -8.39
N LYS A 68 -7.23 3.85 -8.03
CA LYS A 68 -6.16 3.06 -7.41
C LYS A 68 -6.53 2.78 -5.95
N ILE A 69 -5.94 1.75 -5.35
CA ILE A 69 -6.17 1.42 -3.95
C ILE A 69 -4.93 1.82 -3.14
N ASP A 70 -5.16 2.61 -2.09
CA ASP A 70 -4.16 2.95 -1.06
C ASP A 70 -4.63 2.34 0.26
N VAL A 71 -3.73 1.70 0.99
CA VAL A 71 -4.01 1.16 2.33
C VAL A 71 -3.28 1.97 3.39
N ARG A 72 -3.89 2.16 4.56
CA ARG A 72 -3.29 2.86 5.69
C ARG A 72 -3.57 2.15 7.00
N GLY A 73 -2.53 2.01 7.83
CA GLY A 73 -2.64 1.52 9.20
C GLY A 73 -2.88 2.68 10.17
N TYR A 74 -4.03 2.69 10.82
CA TYR A 74 -4.31 3.53 11.97
C TYR A 74 -3.95 2.74 13.22
N ILE A 75 -2.85 3.12 13.87
CA ILE A 75 -2.32 2.43 15.06
C ILE A 75 -2.29 3.44 16.19
N LYS A 76 -2.85 3.07 17.35
CA LYS A 76 -2.88 3.91 18.54
C LYS A 76 -2.11 3.28 19.70
N LYS A 77 -1.48 4.14 20.48
CA LYS A 77 -0.97 3.84 21.82
C LYS A 77 -1.46 4.94 22.76
N ASP A 78 -2.36 4.57 23.66
CA ASP A 78 -3.15 5.52 24.45
C ASP A 78 -3.87 6.55 23.55
N GLU A 79 -3.69 7.85 23.81
CA GLU A 79 -4.27 8.97 23.03
C GLU A 79 -3.39 9.41 21.85
N LYS A 80 -2.35 8.64 21.52
CA LYS A 80 -1.41 8.97 20.45
C LYS A 80 -1.56 8.03 19.27
N ILE A 81 -1.32 8.57 18.08
CA ILE A 81 -1.44 7.89 16.79
C ILE A 81 -0.03 7.73 16.21
N LEU A 82 0.29 6.53 15.76
CA LEU A 82 1.54 6.25 15.05
C LEU A 82 1.54 6.93 13.68
N LEU A 83 2.61 7.67 13.40
CA LEU A 83 2.92 8.19 12.07
C LEU A 83 4.36 7.82 11.70
N VAL A 84 4.62 7.75 10.40
CA VAL A 84 5.95 7.51 9.83
C VAL A 84 6.41 8.72 9.03
N GLU A 85 7.71 9.04 9.10
CA GLU A 85 8.34 10.14 8.37
C GLU A 85 8.90 9.68 7.03
N ASP A 86 8.44 10.30 5.94
CA ASP A 86 9.01 10.08 4.62
C ASP A 86 10.43 10.64 4.53
N ALA A 87 11.41 9.78 4.20
CA ALA A 87 12.83 10.09 4.23
C ALA A 87 13.23 11.28 3.34
N LYS A 88 12.47 11.54 2.27
CA LYS A 88 12.77 12.59 1.29
C LYS A 88 12.06 13.90 1.61
N THR A 89 10.78 13.82 1.95
CA THR A 89 9.93 15.00 2.12
C THR A 89 9.88 15.51 3.55
N LYS A 90 10.32 14.69 4.53
CA LYS A 90 10.27 15.01 5.97
C LYS A 90 8.87 15.35 6.45
N LYS A 91 7.87 14.73 5.81
CA LYS A 91 6.46 14.84 6.14
C LYS A 91 5.95 13.50 6.63
N TRP A 92 4.92 13.55 7.46
CA TRP A 92 4.44 12.42 8.21
C TRP A 92 3.09 11.91 7.71
N ALA A 93 2.86 10.60 7.78
CA ALA A 93 1.60 9.98 7.39
C ALA A 93 1.32 8.73 8.23
N MET A 94 0.08 8.25 8.21
CA MET A 94 -0.20 6.88 8.66
C MET A 94 0.63 5.90 7.81
N PRO A 95 1.22 4.86 8.42
CA PRO A 95 1.96 3.86 7.67
C PRO A 95 1.08 3.22 6.60
N GLY A 96 1.65 2.95 5.43
CA GLY A 96 0.90 2.43 4.30
C GLY A 96 1.33 2.95 2.93
N GLY A 97 0.77 2.33 1.91
CA GLY A 97 1.10 2.63 0.53
C GLY A 97 0.09 2.08 -0.46
N TYR A 98 0.57 1.79 -1.66
CA TYR A 98 -0.24 1.21 -2.71
C TYR A 98 -0.63 -0.23 -2.32
N ALA A 99 -1.88 -0.61 -2.56
CA ALA A 99 -2.22 -2.03 -2.49
C ALA A 99 -1.56 -2.78 -3.66
N GLU A 100 -0.66 -3.70 -3.33
CA GLU A 100 0.03 -4.53 -4.30
C GLU A 100 -0.85 -5.70 -4.75
N VAL A 101 -0.70 -6.07 -6.02
CA VAL A 101 -1.42 -7.19 -6.60
C VAL A 101 -0.94 -8.50 -5.99
N GLY A 102 -1.88 -9.41 -5.75
CA GLY A 102 -1.63 -10.72 -5.14
C GLY A 102 -1.68 -10.72 -3.61
N LEU A 103 -1.93 -9.56 -2.99
CA LEU A 103 -2.15 -9.45 -1.55
C LEU A 103 -3.59 -8.98 -1.28
N THR A 104 -4.23 -9.53 -0.25
CA THR A 104 -5.49 -9.00 0.28
C THR A 104 -5.29 -7.58 0.82
N PRO A 105 -6.35 -6.76 0.98
CA PRO A 105 -6.22 -5.45 1.61
C PRO A 105 -5.58 -5.50 3.01
N LYS A 106 -5.90 -6.55 3.78
CA LYS A 106 -5.34 -6.78 5.11
C LYS A 106 -3.85 -7.16 5.05
N GLU A 107 -3.45 -8.03 4.13
CA GLU A 107 -2.03 -8.36 3.95
C GLU A 107 -1.20 -7.17 3.48
N ASN A 108 -1.75 -6.31 2.61
CA ASN A 108 -1.08 -5.08 2.20
C ASN A 108 -0.79 -4.15 3.38
N VAL A 109 -1.78 -3.86 4.24
CA VAL A 109 -1.53 -2.97 5.38
C VAL A 109 -0.58 -3.59 6.40
N ILE A 110 -0.64 -4.92 6.61
CA ILE A 110 0.29 -5.64 7.50
C ILE A 110 1.72 -5.54 6.98
N LYS A 111 1.92 -5.76 5.66
CA LYS A 111 3.22 -5.64 5.01
C LYS A 111 3.80 -4.25 5.18
N GLU A 112 3.03 -3.22 4.85
CA GLU A 112 3.46 -1.82 4.93
C GLU A 112 3.82 -1.41 6.37
N VAL A 113 2.99 -1.77 7.35
CA VAL A 113 3.30 -1.51 8.77
C VAL A 113 4.61 -2.17 9.16
N LEU A 114 4.83 -3.43 8.79
CA LEU A 114 6.07 -4.13 9.11
C LEU A 114 7.29 -3.47 8.44
N GLU A 115 7.20 -3.10 7.17
CA GLU A 115 8.31 -2.53 6.41
C GLU A 115 8.68 -1.12 6.88
N GLU A 116 7.69 -0.28 7.19
CA GLU A 116 7.90 1.12 7.57
C GLU A 116 8.15 1.30 9.07
N THR A 117 7.74 0.36 9.93
CA THR A 117 7.80 0.54 11.39
C THR A 117 8.57 -0.57 12.12
N GLY A 118 8.74 -1.73 11.49
CA GLY A 118 9.28 -2.94 12.14
C GLY A 118 8.31 -3.61 13.12
N LEU A 119 7.10 -3.07 13.30
CA LEU A 119 6.09 -3.60 14.22
C LEU A 119 5.32 -4.76 13.59
N ILE A 120 4.96 -5.76 14.40
CA ILE A 120 4.16 -6.91 13.95
C ILE A 120 2.70 -6.65 14.31
N VAL A 121 1.85 -6.64 13.29
CA VAL A 121 0.40 -6.51 13.45
C VAL A 121 -0.21 -7.80 14.00
N GLU A 122 -0.98 -7.69 15.08
CA GLU A 122 -1.77 -8.78 15.66
C GLU A 122 -3.18 -8.87 15.07
N SER A 123 -3.80 -7.71 14.85
CA SER A 123 -5.12 -7.60 14.24
C SER A 123 -5.24 -6.30 13.44
N CYS A 124 -6.06 -6.32 12.40
CA CYS A 124 -6.45 -5.13 11.63
C CYS A 124 -7.90 -5.29 11.16
N GLU A 125 -8.71 -4.26 11.37
CA GLU A 125 -10.09 -4.20 10.92
C GLU A 125 -10.33 -2.92 10.09
N LEU A 126 -11.06 -3.02 8.98
CA LEU A 126 -11.34 -1.86 8.13
C LEU A 126 -12.25 -0.88 8.87
N ILE A 127 -11.80 0.36 9.04
CA ILE A 127 -12.56 1.41 9.74
C ILE A 127 -12.94 2.60 8.87
N ALA A 128 -12.28 2.78 7.72
CA ALA A 128 -12.69 3.82 6.77
C ALA A 128 -12.34 3.51 5.31
N VAL A 129 -13.14 4.06 4.40
CA VAL A 129 -12.81 4.20 2.98
C VAL A 129 -12.97 5.67 2.58
N PHE A 130 -11.88 6.34 2.26
CA PHE A 130 -11.89 7.73 1.78
C PHE A 130 -11.68 7.79 0.26
N ASP A 131 -12.41 8.67 -0.42
CA ASP A 131 -12.19 8.98 -1.84
C ASP A 131 -11.41 10.30 -1.99
N THR A 132 -10.17 10.17 -2.44
CA THR A 132 -9.29 11.33 -2.68
C THR A 132 -9.83 12.30 -3.74
N ASN A 133 -10.72 11.87 -4.64
CA ASN A 133 -11.32 12.76 -5.65
C ASN A 133 -12.30 13.78 -5.06
N LEU A 134 -12.81 13.55 -3.84
CA LEU A 134 -13.66 14.51 -3.13
C LEU A 134 -12.85 15.68 -2.55
N ARG A 135 -11.53 15.54 -2.40
CA ARG A 135 -10.61 16.55 -1.86
C ARG A 135 -10.08 17.48 -2.94
N LYS A 136 -10.94 18.36 -3.47
CA LYS A 136 -10.56 19.34 -4.50
C LYS A 136 -9.51 20.35 -4.02
N ASP A 137 -9.39 20.54 -2.71
CA ASP A 137 -8.36 21.36 -2.06
C ASP A 137 -6.98 20.67 -1.98
N ILE A 138 -6.91 19.35 -2.18
CA ILE A 138 -5.68 18.54 -2.20
C ILE A 138 -5.65 17.73 -3.51
N PRO A 139 -5.39 18.38 -4.66
CA PRO A 139 -5.44 17.72 -5.95
C PRO A 139 -4.36 16.64 -6.08
N GLN A 140 -4.76 15.47 -6.59
CA GLN A 140 -3.86 14.35 -6.88
C GLN A 140 -3.98 13.95 -8.35
N MET A 141 -2.88 13.44 -8.92
CA MET A 141 -2.84 13.01 -10.32
C MET A 141 -3.78 11.83 -10.61
N PHE A 142 -3.89 10.91 -9.66
CA PHE A 142 -4.77 9.76 -9.74
C PHE A 142 -5.80 9.82 -8.63
N GLN A 143 -6.98 9.26 -8.89
CA GLN A 143 -7.96 8.97 -7.85
C GLN A 143 -7.56 7.70 -7.11
N TYR A 144 -7.66 7.76 -5.79
CA TYR A 144 -7.47 6.64 -4.87
C TYR A 144 -8.70 6.44 -3.99
N TYR A 145 -9.10 5.19 -3.84
CA TYR A 145 -9.84 4.73 -2.67
C TYR A 145 -8.84 4.34 -1.59
N LYS A 146 -8.86 5.10 -0.49
CA LYS A 146 -7.95 4.95 0.65
C LYS A 146 -8.65 4.16 1.74
N LEU A 147 -8.27 2.90 1.87
CA LEU A 147 -8.76 1.98 2.89
C LEU A 147 -7.92 2.15 4.15
N VAL A 148 -8.55 2.51 5.26
CA VAL A 148 -7.86 2.70 6.55
C VAL A 148 -8.28 1.59 7.50
N PHE A 149 -7.30 0.92 8.09
CA PHE A 149 -7.47 -0.19 9.01
C PHE A 149 -7.05 0.21 10.43
N ASP A 150 -7.88 -0.07 11.43
CA ASP A 150 -7.49 0.02 12.84
C ASP A 150 -6.67 -1.21 13.18
N CYS A 151 -5.40 -1.01 13.51
CA CYS A 151 -4.44 -2.09 13.67
C CYS A 151 -3.86 -2.11 15.08
N THR A 152 -3.90 -3.28 15.70
CA THR A 152 -3.19 -3.57 16.95
C THR A 152 -1.85 -4.18 16.61
N VAL A 153 -0.79 -3.69 17.25
CA VAL A 153 0.60 -4.12 17.04
C VAL A 153 1.22 -4.57 18.34
N ASN A 154 2.22 -5.44 18.26
CA ASN A 154 3.07 -5.76 19.40
C ASN A 154 4.11 -4.66 19.64
N ASP A 155 4.57 -4.54 20.89
CA ASP A 155 5.60 -3.57 21.29
C ASP A 155 7.03 -4.09 21.06
N ASP A 156 7.19 -5.30 20.48
CA ASP A 156 8.47 -5.99 20.34
C ASP A 156 9.22 -5.67 19.03
N GLY A 157 8.61 -4.85 18.15
CA GLY A 157 9.23 -4.45 16.90
C GLY A 157 10.36 -3.43 17.11
N LEU A 158 11.42 -3.55 16.31
CA LEU A 158 12.51 -2.56 16.27
C LEU A 158 12.46 -1.83 14.94
N PHE A 159 12.13 -0.54 15.00
CA PHE A 159 12.21 0.32 13.83
C PHE A 159 13.64 0.33 13.28
N LYS A 160 13.72 0.26 11.95
CA LYS A 160 14.98 0.38 11.23
C LYS A 160 14.76 1.33 10.06
N GLU A 161 15.46 2.45 10.10
CA GLU A 161 15.48 3.42 9.00
C GLU A 161 15.75 2.70 7.66
N ASN A 162 14.97 3.09 6.65
CA ASN A 162 15.06 2.54 5.31
C ASN A 162 14.99 3.67 4.26
N ILE A 163 14.99 3.32 2.98
CA ILE A 163 15.04 4.31 1.89
C ILE A 163 13.78 5.17 1.77
N GLU A 164 12.65 4.70 2.32
CA GLU A 164 11.34 5.34 2.25
C GLU A 164 10.98 6.04 3.57
N THR A 165 11.32 5.42 4.69
CA THR A 165 10.96 5.86 6.04
C THR A 165 12.20 6.16 6.87
N SER A 166 12.33 7.41 7.31
CA SER A 166 13.45 7.86 8.15
C SER A 166 13.17 7.85 9.64
N ASP A 167 11.89 7.88 10.04
CA ASP A 167 11.52 7.91 11.45
C ASP A 167 10.09 7.40 11.67
N MET A 168 9.77 7.06 12.91
CA MET A 168 8.40 6.76 13.36
C MET A 168 8.18 7.26 14.79
N ASP A 169 7.01 7.82 15.07
CA ASP A 169 6.66 8.29 16.41
C ASP A 169 5.14 8.39 16.60
N PHE A 170 4.73 8.52 17.87
CA PHE A 170 3.35 8.59 18.32
C PHE A 170 2.97 10.02 18.71
N PHE A 171 1.99 10.58 18.01
CA PHE A 171 1.56 11.98 18.15
C PHE A 171 0.11 12.09 18.61
N THR A 172 -0.20 13.10 19.42
CA THR A 172 -1.59 13.46 19.73
C THR A 172 -2.18 14.29 18.59
N LEU A 173 -3.51 14.37 18.49
CA LEU A 173 -4.18 15.21 17.49
C LEU A 173 -3.88 16.72 17.64
N ASP A 174 -3.48 17.15 18.84
CA ASP A 174 -3.15 18.53 19.17
C ASP A 174 -1.70 18.89 18.86
N ASP A 175 -0.82 17.89 18.75
CA ASP A 175 0.62 18.05 18.51
C ASP A 175 1.07 17.20 17.32
N LEU A 176 0.39 17.40 16.17
CA LEU A 176 0.70 16.68 14.94
C LEU A 176 1.92 17.31 14.22
N PRO A 177 2.81 16.49 13.66
CA PRO A 177 3.92 16.96 12.84
C PRO A 177 3.42 17.45 11.47
N PRO A 178 4.29 18.02 10.62
CA PRO A 178 3.94 18.38 9.26
C PRO A 178 3.44 17.17 8.45
N LEU A 179 2.13 17.11 8.20
CA LEU A 179 1.52 15.98 7.51
C LEU A 179 1.75 16.00 6.00
N SER A 180 1.92 14.81 5.42
CA SER A 180 1.83 14.57 3.98
C SER A 180 0.35 14.53 3.59
N LEU A 181 -0.21 15.69 3.23
CA LEU A 181 -1.65 15.87 3.02
C LEU A 181 -2.27 14.94 1.95
N ASN A 182 -1.48 14.49 0.97
CA ASN A 182 -1.95 13.52 -0.03
C ASN A 182 -2.16 12.12 0.56
N ARG A 183 -1.45 11.80 1.65
CA ARG A 183 -1.47 10.49 2.32
C ARG A 183 -2.35 10.50 3.57
N THR A 184 -2.31 11.56 4.36
CA THR A 184 -3.01 11.67 5.66
C THR A 184 -3.33 13.14 5.98
N THR A 185 -4.56 13.40 6.41
CA THR A 185 -5.02 14.73 6.84
C THR A 185 -5.46 14.71 8.31
N LYS A 186 -5.36 15.86 9.00
CA LYS A 186 -5.87 16.00 10.38
C LYS A 186 -7.37 15.70 10.48
N GLU A 187 -8.13 16.06 9.45
CA GLU A 187 -9.56 15.76 9.36
C GLU A 187 -9.83 14.26 9.36
N GLN A 188 -9.11 13.49 8.54
CA GLN A 188 -9.19 12.02 8.55
C GLN A 188 -8.84 11.46 9.92
N LEU A 189 -7.73 11.89 10.53
CA LEU A 189 -7.34 11.40 11.86
C LEU A 189 -8.40 11.69 12.94
N THR A 190 -9.02 12.87 12.88
CA THR A 190 -10.09 13.29 13.81
C THR A 190 -11.38 12.49 13.58
N LYS A 191 -11.67 12.15 12.33
CA LYS A 191 -12.80 11.28 11.98
C LYS A 191 -12.60 9.87 12.53
N LEU A 192 -11.40 9.32 12.35
CA LEU A 192 -11.04 7.97 12.80
C LEU A 192 -11.05 7.86 14.32
N SER A 193 -10.64 8.90 15.06
CA SER A 193 -10.63 8.89 16.53
C SER A 193 -12.02 8.91 17.17
N SER A 194 -13.06 9.32 16.43
CA SER A 194 -14.42 9.51 16.95
C SER A 194 -15.43 8.48 16.46
N SER A 195 -15.10 7.68 15.44
CA SER A 195 -16.05 6.75 14.83
C SER A 195 -16.14 5.42 15.58
N LYS A 196 -17.38 4.93 15.76
CA LYS A 196 -17.66 3.58 16.26
C LYS A 196 -18.05 2.59 15.14
N ASN A 197 -18.32 3.10 13.94
CA ASN A 197 -18.71 2.33 12.77
C ASN A 197 -17.71 2.56 11.63
N VAL A 198 -17.68 1.66 10.66
CA VAL A 198 -16.92 1.85 9.43
C VAL A 198 -17.41 3.11 8.71
N TYR A 199 -16.51 4.04 8.45
CA TYR A 199 -16.78 5.24 7.69
C TYR A 199 -16.57 5.00 6.19
N PHE A 200 -17.40 5.62 5.37
CA PHE A 200 -17.20 5.70 3.92
C PHE A 200 -17.76 7.04 3.47
N ASP A 201 -17.06 7.70 2.54
CA ASP A 201 -17.51 8.94 1.92
C ASP A 201 -18.80 8.76 1.10
#